data_AF-A0A4U0RW42-F1
#
_entry.id   AF-A0A4U0RW42-F1
#
_cell.length_a   1.000
_cell.length_b   1.000
_cell.length_c   1.000
_cell.angle_alpha   90.00
_cell.angle_beta   90.00
_cell.angle_gamma   90.00
#
_symmetry.space_group_name_H-M   'P 1'
#
loop_
_entity.id
_entity.type
_entity.pdbx_description
1 polymer ?
#
loop_
_entity_poly.entity_id
_entity_poly.type
_entity_poly.pdbx_seq_one_letter_code
_entity_poly.pdbx_strand_id
1 'polypeptide(L)'
;MDAETAGVSDLAAALGVLRRVDGGETVVDADVLAAHDLLYASVLRHRDSGCMRRLAEVLVSRGVVPKPWDYDGEWWLWWPKTGRGPCRDCGKPRSLTRFSARVGKEYRYLCARCRAAERDHDAQTAEQLWATLGTLSQPKGQAVADRAPSPQAGSDGAQAASTRDETSGRPSAEEWDRYVERLHELLASLEWAGFDLPESWDSDWDPQTGALLFSETWRGDGCVVAEYRPGEGVLALRPFDDVMGDWPESYSLLDTSLEVAVAAAGQDEVTAVAHAAGEAGLLDATHVCVADSAPQDAKDEFAIRRIRRIFQPAADYRQLPLSDVLREITENEWLSAYLDMVVGMVGQDVAPDIVPDAAALGVAAWCWRNDTAVEAHHLETDVLMARVNMTVTRVTQQHVCPVEGIDWYGIEAALMDPQWALPDGTAIRSLFGNGWAEVASTVSAELKRWRQIDHEILGPDTTLILMSIGGSTSYTDSWWGQRRWRSICWRIVEDALTAGFTLPHPYNDRGAHALIADLDHPDLVSDSVLDWLIDLPEAGVDGPRGLRFNTVTRPLQRCWDPYWLAESQP
;
A
#
# COMPACT_ATOMS: atom_id res chain seq x y z
N MET A 1 14.75 12.68 -15.16
CA MET A 1 13.94 13.88 -15.42
C MET A 1 13.26 14.17 -14.10
N ASP A 2 13.87 15.09 -13.35
CA ASP A 2 13.81 15.06 -11.89
C ASP A 2 12.44 15.49 -11.38
N ALA A 3 11.96 14.82 -10.33
CA ALA A 3 10.71 15.14 -9.64
C ALA A 3 10.64 16.62 -9.22
N GLU A 4 11.79 17.28 -9.03
CA GLU A 4 11.89 18.72 -8.77
C GLU A 4 11.35 19.59 -9.90
N THR A 5 11.51 19.20 -11.17
CA THR A 5 10.94 19.95 -12.30
C THR A 5 9.44 19.73 -12.49
N ALA A 6 8.88 18.64 -11.96
CA ALA A 6 7.51 18.23 -12.23
C ALA A 6 6.43 19.09 -11.54
N GLY A 7 6.74 19.75 -10.40
CA GLY A 7 5.75 20.57 -9.69
C GLY A 7 5.94 22.10 -9.81
N VAL A 8 7.07 22.57 -10.34
CA VAL A 8 7.39 24.02 -10.41
C VAL A 8 6.39 24.79 -11.29
N SER A 9 5.88 24.14 -12.35
CA SER A 9 4.83 24.71 -13.19
C SER A 9 3.51 24.89 -12.42
N ASP A 10 3.17 23.95 -11.55
CA ASP A 10 1.92 23.99 -10.78
C ASP A 10 1.98 25.09 -9.71
N LEU A 11 3.12 25.19 -9.02
CA LEU A 11 3.36 26.27 -8.06
C LEU A 11 3.37 27.64 -8.73
N ALA A 12 3.96 27.76 -9.93
CA ALA A 12 3.95 29.00 -10.69
C ALA A 12 2.52 29.40 -11.12
N ALA A 13 1.67 28.43 -11.48
CA ALA A 13 0.26 28.67 -11.81
C ALA A 13 -0.52 29.14 -10.58
N ALA A 14 -0.33 28.50 -9.43
CA ALA A 14 -0.92 28.89 -8.15
C ALA A 14 -0.53 30.30 -7.72
N LEU A 15 0.78 30.61 -7.74
CA LEU A 15 1.30 31.95 -7.47
C LEU A 15 0.76 33.00 -8.46
N GLY A 16 0.59 32.63 -9.73
CA GLY A 16 0.02 33.50 -10.76
C GLY A 16 -1.42 33.89 -10.43
N VAL A 17 -2.24 32.95 -9.97
CA VAL A 17 -3.62 33.22 -9.54
C VAL A 17 -3.63 34.09 -8.29
N LEU A 18 -2.81 33.78 -7.28
CA LEU A 18 -2.74 34.57 -6.04
C LEU A 18 -2.32 36.02 -6.30
N ARG A 19 -1.31 36.26 -7.14
CA ARG A 19 -0.89 37.64 -7.50
C ARG A 19 -2.01 38.46 -8.13
N ARG A 20 -2.85 37.83 -8.96
CA ARG A 20 -4.00 38.51 -9.58
C ARG A 20 -5.07 38.82 -8.55
N VAL A 21 -5.35 37.89 -7.64
CA VAL A 21 -6.31 38.10 -6.53
C VAL A 21 -5.83 39.22 -5.60
N ASP A 22 -4.58 39.17 -5.13
CA ASP A 22 -4.00 40.17 -4.23
C ASP A 22 -3.79 41.52 -4.94
N GLY A 23 -3.60 41.52 -6.26
CA GLY A 23 -3.56 42.71 -7.12
C GLY A 23 -4.93 43.37 -7.38
N GLY A 24 -6.02 42.79 -6.86
CA GLY A 24 -7.38 43.32 -7.00
C GLY A 24 -8.05 43.00 -8.34
N GLU A 25 -7.49 42.08 -9.14
CA GLU A 25 -8.15 41.62 -10.36
C GLU A 25 -9.35 40.73 -10.04
N THR A 26 -10.39 40.80 -10.90
CA THR A 26 -11.52 39.88 -10.83
C THR A 26 -11.11 38.52 -11.39
N VAL A 27 -10.77 37.59 -10.49
CA VAL A 27 -10.51 36.17 -10.81
C VAL A 27 -11.75 35.35 -10.47
N VAL A 28 -12.22 34.51 -11.40
CA VAL A 28 -13.40 33.65 -11.16
C VAL A 28 -13.07 32.51 -10.19
N ASP A 29 -14.06 32.11 -9.39
CA ASP A 29 -13.85 31.11 -8.34
C ASP A 29 -13.41 29.74 -8.86
N ALA A 30 -13.81 29.40 -10.08
CA ALA A 30 -13.35 28.18 -10.77
C ALA A 30 -11.83 28.19 -11.03
N ASP A 31 -11.23 29.35 -11.31
CA ASP A 31 -9.80 29.47 -11.56
C ASP A 31 -9.00 29.36 -10.26
N VAL A 32 -9.52 29.93 -9.17
CA VAL A 32 -8.92 29.79 -7.84
C VAL A 32 -8.98 28.35 -7.37
N LEU A 33 -10.12 27.67 -7.56
CA LEU A 33 -10.29 26.27 -7.21
C LEU A 33 -9.44 25.34 -8.10
N ALA A 34 -9.31 25.63 -9.40
CA ALA A 34 -8.47 24.86 -10.30
C ALA A 34 -6.98 24.99 -9.94
N ALA A 35 -6.53 26.19 -9.58
CA ALA A 35 -5.16 26.40 -9.11
C ALA A 35 -4.88 25.71 -7.77
N HIS A 36 -5.88 25.70 -6.87
CA HIS A 36 -5.83 24.93 -5.62
C HIS A 36 -5.75 23.42 -5.89
N ASP A 37 -6.63 22.87 -6.72
CA ASP A 37 -6.62 21.45 -7.10
C ASP A 37 -5.31 21.02 -7.79
N LEU A 38 -4.76 21.89 -8.64
CA LEU A 38 -3.52 21.66 -9.36
C LEU A 38 -2.33 21.63 -8.40
N LEU A 39 -2.25 22.60 -7.48
CA LEU A 39 -1.21 22.63 -6.46
C LEU A 39 -1.35 21.44 -5.51
N TYR A 40 -2.57 21.09 -5.09
CA TYR A 40 -2.85 19.90 -4.27
C TYR A 40 -2.47 18.58 -4.94
N ALA A 41 -2.65 18.45 -6.25
CA ALA A 41 -2.22 17.27 -6.98
C ALA A 41 -0.69 17.20 -7.14
N SER A 42 0.02 18.31 -6.91
CA SER A 42 1.46 18.42 -7.11
C SER A 42 2.26 17.85 -5.94
N VAL A 43 3.48 17.38 -6.24
CA VAL A 43 4.48 17.00 -5.22
C VAL A 43 4.96 18.20 -4.39
N LEU A 44 4.75 19.43 -4.86
CA LEU A 44 5.14 20.66 -4.17
C LEU A 44 4.11 21.16 -3.15
N ARG A 45 2.93 20.54 -3.04
CA ARG A 45 1.87 20.98 -2.12
C ARG A 45 2.33 21.12 -0.67
N HIS A 46 3.29 20.28 -0.27
CA HIS A 46 3.84 20.21 1.08
C HIS A 46 5.07 21.11 1.29
N ARG A 47 5.69 21.61 0.20
CA ARG A 47 6.89 22.47 0.27
C ARG A 47 6.56 23.97 0.32
N ASP A 48 5.35 24.38 -0.08
CA ASP A 48 4.87 25.77 -0.03
C ASP A 48 3.44 25.80 0.51
N SER A 49 3.29 25.44 1.79
CA SER A 49 2.00 25.44 2.50
C SER A 49 1.42 26.86 2.60
N GLY A 50 2.25 27.91 2.54
CA GLY A 50 1.83 29.31 2.45
C GLY A 50 0.96 29.60 1.21
N CYS A 51 1.38 29.17 0.02
CA CYS A 51 0.56 29.31 -1.20
C CYS A 51 -0.75 28.53 -1.10
N MET A 52 -0.69 27.30 -0.60
CA MET A 52 -1.86 26.44 -0.45
C MET A 52 -2.88 27.03 0.53
N ARG A 53 -2.42 27.46 1.69
CA ARG A 53 -3.19 28.17 2.71
C ARG A 53 -3.84 29.42 2.16
N ARG A 54 -3.10 30.23 1.40
CA ARG A 54 -3.63 31.46 0.82
C ARG A 54 -4.75 31.18 -0.18
N LEU A 55 -4.59 30.18 -1.05
CA LEU A 55 -5.64 29.77 -1.98
C LEU A 55 -6.90 29.30 -1.23
N ALA A 56 -6.71 28.50 -0.18
CA ALA A 56 -7.79 28.05 0.70
C ALA A 56 -8.51 29.23 1.39
N GLU A 57 -7.78 30.19 1.96
CA GLU A 57 -8.36 31.40 2.55
C GLU A 57 -9.20 32.20 1.55
N VAL A 58 -8.72 32.33 0.31
CA VAL A 58 -9.48 33.00 -0.75
C VAL A 58 -10.77 32.25 -1.04
N LEU A 59 -10.73 30.93 -1.19
CA LEU A 59 -11.92 30.11 -1.45
C LEU A 59 -12.93 30.19 -0.29
N VAL A 60 -12.46 30.13 0.97
CA VAL A 60 -13.30 30.25 2.18
C VAL A 60 -13.93 31.63 2.28
N SER A 61 -13.14 32.70 2.08
CA SER A 61 -13.63 34.08 2.17
C SER A 61 -14.70 34.41 1.12
N ARG A 62 -14.66 33.71 -0.02
CA ARG A 62 -15.63 33.83 -1.10
C ARG A 62 -16.83 32.89 -0.97
N GLY A 63 -16.86 32.02 0.06
CA GLY A 63 -17.94 31.06 0.26
C GLY A 63 -18.03 29.99 -0.82
N VAL A 64 -16.93 29.77 -1.56
CA VAL A 64 -16.83 28.69 -2.55
C VAL A 64 -16.76 27.35 -1.83
N VAL A 65 -16.12 27.35 -0.67
CA VAL A 65 -15.80 26.18 0.12
C VAL A 65 -16.07 26.47 1.62
N PRO A 66 -16.58 25.50 2.42
CA PRO A 66 -16.98 25.71 3.81
C PRO A 66 -15.86 26.14 4.74
N LYS A 67 -16.25 26.63 5.91
CA LYS A 67 -15.34 27.31 6.83
C LYS A 67 -14.59 26.31 7.69
N PRO A 68 -13.35 26.60 8.13
CA PRO A 68 -12.48 25.72 8.92
C PRO A 68 -13.11 24.86 10.02
N TRP A 69 -14.15 25.35 10.69
CA TRP A 69 -14.81 24.68 11.80
C TRP A 69 -16.00 23.79 11.40
N ASP A 70 -16.31 23.66 10.10
CA ASP A 70 -17.48 22.90 9.65
C ASP A 70 -17.27 21.37 9.67
N TYR A 71 -16.04 20.87 9.79
CA TYR A 71 -15.72 19.42 9.79
C TYR A 71 -14.66 19.00 10.81
N ASP A 72 -14.32 19.85 11.79
CA ASP A 72 -13.26 19.68 12.79
C ASP A 72 -11.84 19.49 12.17
N GLY A 73 -10.83 20.24 12.63
CA GLY A 73 -9.42 20.13 12.14
C GLY A 73 -9.00 21.09 11.02
N GLU A 74 -7.81 20.87 10.43
CA GLU A 74 -7.21 21.73 9.38
C GLU A 74 -7.60 21.36 7.93
N TRP A 75 -8.63 20.53 7.77
CA TRP A 75 -9.17 20.05 6.48
C TRP A 75 -9.46 21.14 5.43
N TRP A 76 -9.70 22.37 5.89
CA TRP A 76 -9.95 23.55 5.07
C TRP A 76 -8.74 24.04 4.29
N LEU A 77 -7.52 23.62 4.61
CA LEU A 77 -6.32 23.95 3.85
C LEU A 77 -6.28 23.16 2.52
N TRP A 78 -6.72 21.90 2.56
CA TRP A 78 -6.34 20.90 1.55
C TRP A 78 -7.44 20.56 0.54
N TRP A 79 -8.71 20.83 0.84
CA TRP A 79 -9.89 20.57 -0.02
C TRP A 79 -9.78 19.38 -0.97
N PRO A 80 -9.42 18.16 -0.50
CA PRO A 80 -9.29 17.01 -1.38
C PRO A 80 -10.59 16.73 -2.15
N LYS A 81 -10.49 16.15 -3.34
CA LYS A 81 -11.70 15.73 -4.08
C LYS A 81 -12.46 14.64 -3.34
N THR A 82 -11.77 13.82 -2.55
CA THR A 82 -12.30 12.71 -1.76
C THR A 82 -11.58 12.62 -0.42
N GLY A 83 -12.27 12.23 0.65
CA GLY A 83 -11.66 12.06 1.97
C GLY A 83 -12.57 11.28 2.92
N ARG A 84 -12.19 11.17 4.19
CA ARG A 84 -13.01 10.57 5.25
C ARG A 84 -13.39 11.63 6.27
N GLY A 85 -14.59 11.52 6.84
CA GLY A 85 -15.04 12.41 7.91
C GLY A 85 -16.54 12.40 8.11
N PRO A 86 -17.07 13.24 9.01
CA PRO A 86 -18.50 13.40 9.18
C PRO A 86 -19.12 14.02 7.93
N CYS A 87 -20.01 13.29 7.26
CA CYS A 87 -20.79 13.83 6.14
C CYS A 87 -21.62 15.02 6.63
N ARG A 88 -21.52 16.19 5.97
CA ARG A 88 -22.21 17.44 6.39
C ARG A 88 -23.69 17.24 6.67
N ASP A 89 -24.36 16.43 5.85
CA ASP A 89 -25.82 16.30 5.91
C ASP A 89 -26.29 15.22 6.89
N CYS A 90 -25.53 14.15 7.08
CA CYS A 90 -25.96 13.04 7.95
C CYS A 90 -25.15 12.89 9.24
N GLY A 91 -24.08 13.67 9.41
CA GLY A 91 -23.18 13.66 10.55
C GLY A 91 -22.40 12.36 10.77
N LYS A 92 -22.59 11.35 9.90
CA LYS A 92 -21.92 10.05 10.05
C LYS A 92 -20.52 10.10 9.45
N PRO A 93 -19.51 9.53 10.12
CA PRO A 93 -18.21 9.26 9.51
C PRO A 93 -18.42 8.38 8.27
N ARG A 94 -17.99 8.85 7.10
CA ARG A 94 -18.16 8.20 5.81
C ARG A 94 -17.00 8.58 4.87
N SER A 95 -16.90 7.88 3.75
CA SER A 95 -16.21 8.38 2.57
C SER A 95 -17.01 9.55 2.01
N LEU A 96 -16.32 10.66 1.83
CA LEU A 96 -16.88 11.92 1.39
C LEU A 96 -16.26 12.30 0.06
N THR A 97 -17.05 12.96 -0.77
CA THR A 97 -16.53 13.62 -1.96
C THR A 97 -16.90 15.08 -1.88
N ARG A 98 -15.95 15.93 -2.26
CA ARG A 98 -16.19 17.35 -2.44
C ARG A 98 -17.24 17.53 -3.54
N PHE A 99 -18.40 18.05 -3.16
CA PHE A 99 -19.59 18.06 -3.99
C PHE A 99 -20.23 19.43 -4.01
N SER A 100 -20.56 19.92 -5.21
CA SER A 100 -21.46 21.04 -5.42
C SER A 100 -22.48 20.63 -6.47
N ALA A 101 -23.76 20.71 -6.15
CA ALA A 101 -24.81 20.24 -7.04
C ALA A 101 -24.96 21.12 -8.30
N ARG A 102 -24.53 22.40 -8.24
CA ARG A 102 -24.61 23.38 -9.34
C ARG A 102 -23.54 24.46 -9.21
N VAL A 103 -23.14 25.04 -10.34
CA VAL A 103 -22.29 26.24 -10.37
C VAL A 103 -22.91 27.34 -9.51
N GLY A 104 -22.17 27.81 -8.49
CA GLY A 104 -22.61 28.85 -7.54
C GLY A 104 -23.17 28.33 -6.21
N LYS A 105 -23.36 27.02 -6.03
CA LYS A 105 -23.54 26.43 -4.69
C LYS A 105 -22.16 26.17 -4.06
N GLU A 106 -22.05 26.47 -2.77
CA GLU A 106 -20.89 26.14 -1.95
C GLU A 106 -20.59 24.62 -2.04
N TYR A 107 -19.32 24.26 -2.25
CA TYR A 107 -18.86 22.88 -2.19
C TYR A 107 -19.05 22.32 -0.78
N ARG A 108 -19.30 21.02 -0.62
CA ARG A 108 -19.27 20.37 0.70
C ARG A 108 -18.89 18.91 0.58
N TYR A 109 -18.45 18.34 1.69
CA TYR A 109 -18.17 16.92 1.75
C TYR A 109 -19.44 16.16 2.11
N LEU A 110 -19.93 15.41 1.13
CA LEU A 110 -21.11 14.57 1.28
C LEU A 110 -20.76 13.12 0.96
N CYS A 111 -21.33 12.20 1.74
CA CYS A 111 -21.35 10.79 1.37
C CYS A 111 -22.20 10.58 0.11
N ALA A 112 -22.04 9.45 -0.59
CA ALA A 112 -22.76 9.21 -1.84
C ALA A 112 -24.28 9.32 -1.65
N ARG A 113 -24.80 8.76 -0.56
CA ARG A 113 -26.22 8.86 -0.19
C ARG A 113 -26.75 10.30 -0.13
N CYS A 114 -26.03 11.21 0.53
CA CYS A 114 -26.45 12.60 0.66
C CYS A 114 -26.30 13.37 -0.66
N ARG A 115 -25.27 13.05 -1.47
CA ARG A 115 -25.14 13.60 -2.83
C ARG A 115 -26.30 13.19 -3.72
N ALA A 116 -26.71 11.93 -3.68
CA ALA A 116 -27.84 11.42 -4.45
C ALA A 116 -29.15 12.11 -4.04
N ALA A 117 -29.42 12.18 -2.73
CA ALA A 117 -30.59 12.87 -2.21
C ALA A 117 -30.65 14.35 -2.64
N GLU A 118 -29.52 15.05 -2.66
CA GLU A 118 -29.46 16.43 -3.15
C GLU A 118 -29.66 16.52 -4.67
N ARG A 119 -29.07 15.61 -5.46
CA ARG A 119 -29.28 15.57 -6.92
C ARG A 119 -30.74 15.37 -7.27
N ASP A 120 -31.41 14.45 -6.57
CA ASP A 120 -32.84 14.17 -6.77
C ASP A 120 -33.70 15.36 -6.38
N HIS A 121 -33.38 16.01 -5.25
CA HIS A 121 -34.07 17.23 -4.83
C HIS A 121 -33.89 18.38 -5.83
N ASP A 122 -32.67 18.58 -6.34
CA ASP A 122 -32.37 19.59 -7.34
C ASP A 122 -33.08 19.30 -8.67
N ALA A 123 -33.13 18.03 -9.10
CA ALA A 123 -33.84 17.60 -10.30
C ALA A 123 -35.35 17.86 -10.18
N GLN A 124 -35.97 17.48 -9.05
CA GLN A 124 -37.37 17.75 -8.77
C GLN A 124 -37.66 19.26 -8.72
N THR A 125 -36.77 20.05 -8.12
CA THR A 125 -36.91 21.51 -8.06
C THR A 125 -36.78 22.14 -9.45
N ALA A 126 -35.88 21.64 -10.30
CA ALA A 126 -35.77 22.09 -11.68
C ALA A 126 -37.04 21.77 -12.47
N GLU A 127 -37.57 20.56 -12.37
CA GLU A 127 -38.83 20.17 -13.03
C GLU A 127 -40.01 21.04 -12.58
N GLN A 128 -40.11 21.35 -11.28
CA GLN A 128 -41.13 22.26 -10.76
C GLN A 128 -40.97 23.69 -11.29
N LEU A 129 -39.74 24.20 -11.38
CA LEU A 129 -39.46 25.53 -11.95
C LEU A 129 -39.79 25.59 -13.44
N TRP A 130 -39.44 24.54 -14.20
CA TRP A 130 -39.80 24.42 -15.62
C TRP A 130 -41.31 24.32 -15.83
N ALA A 131 -42.03 23.58 -14.98
CA ALA A 131 -43.49 23.52 -15.01
C ALA A 131 -44.15 24.87 -14.67
N THR A 132 -43.55 25.65 -13.76
CA THR A 132 -44.03 26.98 -13.37
C THR A 132 -43.74 28.04 -14.45
N LEU A 133 -42.60 27.95 -15.14
CA LEU A 133 -42.27 28.82 -16.27
C LEU A 133 -43.08 28.46 -17.54
N GLY A 134 -43.39 27.17 -17.72
CA GLY A 134 -44.27 26.68 -18.79
C GLY A 134 -45.73 27.13 -18.62
N THR A 135 -46.20 27.31 -17.39
CA THR A 135 -47.55 27.85 -17.09
C THR A 135 -47.64 29.38 -17.22
N LEU A 136 -46.53 30.10 -17.06
CA LEU A 136 -46.45 31.55 -17.30
C LEU A 136 -46.34 31.94 -18.79
N SER A 137 -46.12 30.98 -19.69
CA SER A 137 -45.95 31.21 -21.13
C SER A 137 -47.19 30.92 -21.98
N GLN A 138 -48.38 30.74 -21.40
CA GLN A 138 -49.62 30.66 -22.20
C GLN A 138 -50.11 32.06 -22.62
N PRO A 139 -50.20 32.37 -23.92
CA PRO A 139 -50.87 33.58 -24.38
C PRO A 139 -52.38 33.40 -24.23
N LYS A 140 -53.04 34.37 -23.58
CA LYS A 140 -54.50 34.55 -23.66
C LYS A 140 -54.89 34.79 -25.12
N GLY A 141 -55.68 33.90 -25.71
CA GLY A 141 -56.25 34.16 -27.04
C GLY A 141 -57.13 33.06 -27.62
N GLN A 142 -58.43 33.13 -27.32
CA GLN A 142 -59.59 32.78 -28.15
C GLN A 142 -59.82 31.34 -28.68
N ALA A 143 -60.96 30.82 -28.24
CA ALA A 143 -61.70 29.71 -28.83
C ALA A 143 -62.35 30.09 -30.18
N VAL A 144 -62.31 29.18 -31.16
CA VAL A 144 -63.43 28.87 -32.08
C VAL A 144 -63.34 27.39 -32.46
N ALA A 145 -64.50 26.72 -32.44
CA ALA A 145 -64.74 25.32 -32.71
C ALA A 145 -64.64 24.94 -34.21
N ASP A 146 -64.31 23.68 -34.53
CA ASP A 146 -65.25 22.80 -35.25
C ASP A 146 -64.82 21.30 -35.34
N ARG A 147 -65.86 20.46 -35.31
CA ARG A 147 -66.04 18.98 -35.37
C ARG A 147 -65.04 18.15 -36.23
N ALA A 148 -64.42 17.07 -35.72
CA ALA A 148 -64.85 15.65 -35.55
C ALA A 148 -64.71 14.77 -36.84
N PRO A 149 -64.55 13.40 -36.80
CA PRO A 149 -64.64 12.46 -35.67
C PRO A 149 -63.50 11.40 -35.55
N SER A 150 -63.50 10.69 -34.41
CA SER A 150 -62.74 9.45 -34.15
C SER A 150 -63.18 8.26 -35.02
N PRO A 151 -62.42 7.15 -34.98
CA PRO A 151 -63.02 5.90 -34.51
C PRO A 151 -62.22 5.22 -33.40
N GLN A 152 -62.99 4.56 -32.53
CA GLN A 152 -62.57 3.69 -31.44
C GLN A 152 -62.02 2.34 -31.92
N ALA A 153 -61.04 1.81 -31.20
CA ALA A 153 -60.91 0.42 -30.77
C ALA A 153 -59.74 0.42 -29.75
N GLY A 154 -59.82 -0.04 -28.50
CA GLY A 154 -60.79 -0.84 -27.78
C GLY A 154 -59.99 -1.88 -26.98
N SER A 155 -59.94 -1.76 -25.65
CA SER A 155 -59.89 -2.90 -24.71
C SER A 155 -59.86 -2.40 -23.25
N ASP A 156 -60.98 -2.63 -22.57
CA ASP A 156 -61.10 -2.71 -21.11
C ASP A 156 -60.26 -3.85 -20.53
N GLY A 157 -59.89 -3.73 -19.25
CA GLY A 157 -59.30 -4.80 -18.42
C GLY A 157 -58.19 -4.27 -17.51
N ALA A 158 -58.49 -3.44 -16.51
CA ALA A 158 -58.78 -3.88 -15.15
C ALA A 158 -57.64 -4.71 -14.50
N GLN A 159 -56.87 -4.01 -13.67
CA GLN A 159 -56.41 -4.45 -12.36
C GLN A 159 -55.86 -5.88 -12.25
N ALA A 160 -54.54 -6.00 -12.45
CA ALA A 160 -53.73 -6.88 -11.63
C ALA A 160 -52.64 -6.03 -10.97
N ALA A 161 -52.81 -5.83 -9.66
CA ALA A 161 -51.76 -5.37 -8.79
C ALA A 161 -50.54 -6.27 -8.95
N SER A 162 -49.49 -5.74 -9.56
CA SER A 162 -48.13 -6.14 -9.26
C SER A 162 -47.46 -4.85 -8.83
N THR A 163 -47.39 -4.65 -7.51
CA THR A 163 -46.27 -3.98 -6.88
C THR A 163 -45.00 -4.60 -7.47
N ARG A 164 -44.50 -4.00 -8.55
CA ARG A 164 -43.10 -4.19 -8.95
C ARG A 164 -42.32 -3.48 -7.86
N ASP A 165 -41.78 -4.31 -7.01
CA ASP A 165 -40.83 -4.00 -5.97
C ASP A 165 -39.76 -3.04 -6.53
N GLU A 166 -39.75 -1.80 -6.05
CA GLU A 166 -38.77 -0.75 -6.39
C GLU A 166 -37.39 -1.01 -5.73
N THR A 167 -37.08 -2.27 -5.43
CA THR A 167 -35.83 -2.75 -4.82
C THR A 167 -34.78 -3.21 -5.84
N SER A 168 -35.04 -3.10 -7.14
CA SER A 168 -34.18 -3.68 -8.19
C SER A 168 -32.86 -2.93 -8.38
N GLY A 169 -31.84 -3.28 -7.58
CA GLY A 169 -30.44 -2.89 -7.80
C GLY A 169 -29.59 -2.76 -6.54
N ARG A 170 -30.22 -2.66 -5.36
CA ARG A 170 -29.49 -2.55 -4.08
C ARG A 170 -29.08 -3.94 -3.58
N PRO A 171 -27.81 -4.14 -3.16
CA PRO A 171 -27.38 -5.40 -2.57
C PRO A 171 -28.18 -5.71 -1.29
N SER A 172 -28.64 -6.94 -1.20
CA SER A 172 -29.16 -7.60 -0.01
C SER A 172 -28.06 -7.77 1.05
N ALA A 173 -28.45 -8.13 2.29
CA ALA A 173 -27.48 -8.39 3.36
C ALA A 173 -26.51 -9.52 3.00
N GLU A 174 -27.04 -10.63 2.45
CA GLU A 174 -26.23 -11.76 1.97
C GLU A 174 -25.27 -11.38 0.82
N GLU A 175 -25.62 -10.37 0.01
CA GLU A 175 -24.71 -9.84 -1.00
C GLU A 175 -23.58 -9.00 -0.39
N TRP A 176 -23.87 -8.20 0.64
CA TRP A 176 -22.85 -7.47 1.38
C TRP A 176 -21.86 -8.40 2.07
N ASP A 177 -22.35 -9.44 2.74
CA ASP A 177 -21.51 -10.42 3.42
C ASP A 177 -20.56 -11.10 2.40
N ARG A 178 -21.09 -11.51 1.23
CA ARG A 178 -20.26 -12.06 0.15
C ARG A 178 -19.23 -11.07 -0.40
N TYR A 179 -19.56 -9.78 -0.49
CA TYR A 179 -18.59 -8.77 -0.93
C TYR A 179 -17.48 -8.55 0.11
N VAL A 180 -17.82 -8.60 1.40
CA VAL A 180 -16.84 -8.51 2.49
C VAL A 180 -15.92 -9.74 2.46
N GLU A 181 -16.47 -10.94 2.44
CA GLU A 181 -15.69 -12.19 2.33
C GLU A 181 -14.73 -12.14 1.14
N ARG A 182 -15.24 -11.74 -0.04
CA ARG A 182 -14.42 -11.60 -1.23
C ARG A 182 -13.32 -10.55 -1.08
N LEU A 183 -13.59 -9.43 -0.41
CA LEU A 183 -12.58 -8.41 -0.17
C LEU A 183 -11.47 -8.93 0.75
N HIS A 184 -11.81 -9.68 1.80
CA HIS A 184 -10.82 -10.34 2.65
C HIS A 184 -9.98 -11.36 1.86
N GLU A 185 -10.60 -12.16 0.97
CA GLU A 185 -9.84 -13.06 0.09
C GLU A 185 -8.84 -12.31 -0.80
N LEU A 186 -9.26 -11.20 -1.41
CA LEU A 186 -8.40 -10.38 -2.27
C LEU A 186 -7.26 -9.71 -1.49
N LEU A 187 -7.49 -9.32 -0.24
CA LEU A 187 -6.51 -8.65 0.62
C LEU A 187 -5.73 -9.61 1.53
N ALA A 188 -5.95 -10.92 1.44
CA ALA A 188 -5.33 -11.91 2.32
C ALA A 188 -3.79 -11.85 2.32
N SER A 189 -3.17 -11.49 1.20
CA SER A 189 -1.71 -11.29 1.14
C SER A 189 -1.24 -10.09 1.95
N LEU A 190 -2.04 -9.01 2.01
CA LEU A 190 -1.74 -7.85 2.85
C LEU A 190 -1.89 -8.19 4.32
N GLU A 191 -2.96 -8.89 4.70
CA GLU A 191 -3.14 -9.39 6.07
C GLU A 191 -1.95 -10.25 6.51
N TRP A 192 -1.51 -11.19 5.67
CA TRP A 192 -0.30 -11.98 5.90
C TRP A 192 0.95 -11.11 6.06
N ALA A 193 1.06 -10.02 5.30
CA ALA A 193 2.16 -9.07 5.36
C ALA A 193 2.05 -8.06 6.53
N GLY A 194 1.16 -8.30 7.49
CA GLY A 194 1.02 -7.54 8.73
C GLY A 194 0.05 -6.36 8.67
N PHE A 195 -0.84 -6.30 7.68
CA PHE A 195 -1.88 -5.28 7.64
C PHE A 195 -3.07 -5.66 8.51
N ASP A 196 -3.51 -4.72 9.35
CA ASP A 196 -4.75 -4.82 10.09
C ASP A 196 -5.92 -4.58 9.14
N LEU A 197 -6.61 -5.66 8.77
CA LEU A 197 -7.88 -5.57 8.05
C LEU A 197 -9.00 -5.25 9.06
N PRO A 198 -9.90 -4.31 8.74
CA PRO A 198 -10.97 -3.94 9.65
C PRO A 198 -11.98 -5.07 9.81
N GLU A 199 -12.52 -5.24 11.03
CA GLU A 199 -13.63 -6.17 11.29
C GLU A 199 -14.92 -5.76 10.56
N SER A 200 -15.05 -4.46 10.23
CA SER A 200 -16.20 -3.93 9.50
C SER A 200 -15.75 -2.94 8.43
N TRP A 201 -16.21 -3.17 7.21
CA TRP A 201 -15.97 -2.28 6.08
C TRP A 201 -17.01 -1.17 6.01
N ASP A 202 -16.57 0.05 5.73
CA ASP A 202 -17.50 1.10 5.38
C ASP A 202 -18.11 0.77 4.00
N SER A 203 -19.43 0.58 3.98
CA SER A 203 -20.18 0.23 2.78
C SER A 203 -21.12 1.34 2.34
N ASP A 204 -21.23 1.54 1.02
CA ASP A 204 -22.15 2.48 0.39
C ASP A 204 -22.73 1.89 -0.90
N TRP A 205 -23.93 2.32 -1.29
CA TRP A 205 -24.54 1.93 -2.57
C TRP A 205 -25.24 3.10 -3.23
N ASP A 206 -24.99 3.24 -4.53
CA ASP A 206 -25.62 4.22 -5.39
C ASP A 206 -26.11 3.55 -6.69
N PRO A 207 -27.28 3.91 -7.24
CA PRO A 207 -27.79 3.32 -8.47
C PRO A 207 -26.91 3.51 -9.72
N GLN A 208 -26.03 4.52 -9.75
CA GLN A 208 -25.14 4.84 -10.86
C GLN A 208 -23.76 4.17 -10.71
N THR A 209 -23.21 4.15 -9.50
CA THR A 209 -21.87 3.60 -9.23
C THR A 209 -21.88 2.19 -8.63
N GLY A 210 -23.04 1.68 -8.24
CA GLY A 210 -23.20 0.36 -7.63
C GLY A 210 -22.73 0.29 -6.18
N ALA A 211 -22.41 -0.93 -5.73
CA ALA A 211 -21.90 -1.19 -4.40
C ALA A 211 -20.43 -0.75 -4.27
N LEU A 212 -20.08 -0.23 -3.09
CA LEU A 212 -18.74 0.21 -2.73
C LEU A 212 -18.41 -0.27 -1.31
N LEU A 213 -17.24 -0.86 -1.13
CA LEU A 213 -16.65 -1.12 0.18
C LEU A 213 -15.33 -0.35 0.26
N PHE A 214 -15.06 0.32 1.37
CA PHE A 214 -13.79 1.01 1.56
C PHE A 214 -13.33 0.98 3.02
N SER A 215 -12.03 1.04 3.23
CA SER A 215 -11.41 1.31 4.54
C SER A 215 -9.96 1.74 4.38
N GLU A 216 -9.44 2.39 5.41
CA GLU A 216 -8.01 2.48 5.67
C GLU A 216 -7.54 1.12 6.20
N THR A 217 -6.43 0.62 5.67
CA THR A 217 -5.76 -0.59 6.15
C THR A 217 -4.36 -0.20 6.59
N TRP A 218 -4.02 -0.54 7.82
CA TRP A 218 -2.82 -0.06 8.49
C TRP A 218 -1.80 -1.18 8.62
N ARG A 219 -0.53 -0.87 8.37
CA ARG A 219 0.59 -1.67 8.86
C ARG A 219 1.47 -0.72 9.63
N GLY A 220 1.21 -0.69 10.93
CA GLY A 220 1.83 0.30 11.77
C GLY A 220 1.44 1.72 11.46
N ASP A 221 2.45 2.56 11.27
CA ASP A 221 2.25 3.97 10.95
C ASP A 221 2.04 4.15 9.43
N GLY A 222 2.23 3.08 8.64
CA GLY A 222 1.98 3.07 7.20
C GLY A 222 0.51 2.77 6.89
N CYS A 223 -0.08 3.55 6.00
CA CYS A 223 -1.49 3.37 5.59
C CYS A 223 -1.66 3.32 4.07
N VAL A 224 -2.65 2.52 3.66
CA VAL A 224 -3.21 2.48 2.32
C VAL A 224 -4.74 2.44 2.41
N VAL A 225 -5.42 3.09 1.49
CA VAL A 225 -6.89 3.06 1.42
C VAL A 225 -7.30 1.98 0.44
N ALA A 226 -8.00 0.95 0.92
CA ALA A 226 -8.58 -0.09 0.09
C ALA A 226 -10.01 0.30 -0.31
N GLU A 227 -10.31 0.22 -1.61
CA GLU A 227 -11.62 0.51 -2.18
C GLU A 227 -12.02 -0.61 -3.15
N TYR A 228 -13.08 -1.34 -2.82
CA TYR A 228 -13.61 -2.42 -3.65
C TYR A 228 -14.94 -2.02 -4.28
N ARG A 229 -15.01 -2.14 -5.61
CA ARG A 229 -16.17 -1.84 -6.45
C ARG A 229 -16.63 -3.14 -7.11
N PRO A 230 -17.47 -3.97 -6.46
CA PRO A 230 -17.90 -5.26 -7.00
C PRO A 230 -18.59 -5.15 -8.36
N GLY A 231 -19.41 -4.12 -8.56
CA GLY A 231 -20.15 -3.91 -9.82
C GLY A 231 -19.25 -3.58 -11.02
N GLU A 232 -18.10 -2.96 -10.77
CA GLU A 232 -17.09 -2.64 -11.79
C GLU A 232 -16.04 -3.75 -11.90
N GLY A 233 -15.99 -4.66 -10.92
CA GLY A 233 -14.94 -5.67 -10.83
C GLY A 233 -13.58 -5.03 -10.63
N VAL A 234 -13.46 -4.06 -9.71
CA VAL A 234 -12.20 -3.34 -9.46
C VAL A 234 -11.89 -3.28 -7.97
N LEU A 235 -10.65 -3.60 -7.60
CA LEU A 235 -10.04 -3.27 -6.31
C LEU A 235 -9.02 -2.17 -6.56
N ALA A 236 -9.18 -1.04 -5.85
CA ALA A 236 -8.24 0.05 -5.86
C ALA A 236 -7.54 0.15 -4.50
N LEU A 237 -6.22 0.15 -4.49
CA LEU A 237 -5.39 0.54 -3.35
C LEU A 237 -4.89 1.95 -3.61
N ARG A 238 -5.20 2.89 -2.72
CA ARG A 238 -4.94 4.32 -2.92
C ARG A 238 -3.99 4.88 -1.86
N PRO A 239 -3.24 5.93 -2.22
CA PRO A 239 -2.51 6.72 -1.24
C PRO A 239 -3.43 7.14 -0.11
N PHE A 240 -2.89 7.10 1.09
CA PHE A 240 -3.48 7.65 2.28
C PHE A 240 -3.03 9.10 2.42
N ASP A 241 -3.96 9.97 2.82
CA ASP A 241 -3.68 11.37 3.10
C ASP A 241 -4.37 11.70 4.42
N ASP A 242 -3.60 12.01 5.46
CA ASP A 242 -4.15 12.45 6.73
C ASP A 242 -4.63 13.90 6.60
N VAL A 243 -5.75 14.10 5.92
CA VAL A 243 -6.27 15.44 5.66
C VAL A 243 -6.69 16.15 6.96
N MET A 244 -7.03 15.37 7.99
CA MET A 244 -7.62 15.88 9.22
C MET A 244 -6.59 16.24 10.30
N GLY A 245 -5.37 15.69 10.25
CA GLY A 245 -4.43 15.84 11.38
C GLY A 245 -4.64 14.80 12.45
N ASP A 246 -5.42 13.75 12.18
CA ASP A 246 -5.80 12.76 13.19
C ASP A 246 -4.68 11.74 13.42
N TRP A 247 -3.74 11.63 12.47
CA TRP A 247 -2.66 10.65 12.42
C TRP A 247 -1.32 11.29 12.01
N PRO A 248 -0.80 12.29 12.74
CA PRO A 248 0.42 13.02 12.37
C PRO A 248 1.67 12.12 12.25
N GLU A 249 1.66 10.96 12.88
CA GLU A 249 2.67 9.91 12.80
C GLU A 249 2.66 9.13 11.49
N SER A 250 1.56 9.18 10.75
CA SER A 250 1.33 8.26 9.65
C SER A 250 2.02 8.70 8.37
N TYR A 251 2.22 7.74 7.48
CA TYR A 251 2.72 7.99 6.13
C TYR A 251 1.99 7.09 5.14
N SER A 252 1.91 7.54 3.89
CA SER A 252 1.33 6.70 2.85
C SER A 252 2.31 5.65 2.36
N LEU A 253 1.79 4.44 2.16
CA LEU A 253 2.52 3.34 1.55
C LEU A 253 2.46 3.35 0.01
N LEU A 254 1.69 4.25 -0.59
CA LEU A 254 1.56 4.42 -2.04
C LEU A 254 1.68 5.88 -2.43
N ASP A 255 2.39 6.17 -3.52
CA ASP A 255 2.42 7.51 -4.11
C ASP A 255 1.29 7.72 -5.13
N THR A 256 0.81 6.62 -5.72
CA THR A 256 -0.23 6.61 -6.76
C THR A 256 -1.23 5.49 -6.51
N SER A 257 -2.43 5.63 -7.07
CA SER A 257 -3.45 4.59 -6.97
C SER A 257 -3.09 3.38 -7.83
N LEU A 258 -3.22 2.19 -7.24
CA LEU A 258 -3.12 0.90 -7.91
C LEU A 258 -4.54 0.37 -8.13
N GLU A 259 -4.97 0.23 -9.38
CA GLU A 259 -6.25 -0.38 -9.72
C GLU A 259 -6.04 -1.77 -10.34
N VAL A 260 -6.69 -2.78 -9.76
CA VAL A 260 -6.62 -4.17 -10.20
C VAL A 260 -8.01 -4.63 -10.61
N ALA A 261 -8.12 -5.20 -11.81
CA ALA A 261 -9.36 -5.82 -12.28
C ALA A 261 -9.59 -7.16 -11.57
N VAL A 262 -10.76 -7.30 -10.95
CA VAL A 262 -11.21 -8.42 -10.11
C VAL A 262 -12.64 -8.84 -10.47
N ALA A 263 -12.87 -9.02 -11.77
CA ALA A 263 -14.20 -9.14 -12.38
C ALA A 263 -14.99 -10.41 -11.99
N ALA A 264 -14.38 -11.40 -11.33
CA ALA A 264 -15.05 -12.59 -10.85
C ALA A 264 -14.41 -13.17 -9.56
N ALA A 265 -15.13 -14.12 -8.94
CA ALA A 265 -14.59 -14.99 -7.90
C ALA A 265 -13.61 -15.99 -8.55
N GLY A 266 -12.41 -16.10 -7.99
CA GLY A 266 -11.34 -16.91 -8.56
C GLY A 266 -10.01 -16.66 -7.85
N GLN A 267 -9.11 -17.65 -7.96
CA GLN A 267 -7.77 -17.59 -7.39
C GLN A 267 -6.84 -16.70 -8.23
N ASP A 268 -7.08 -16.62 -9.54
CA ASP A 268 -6.24 -15.85 -10.46
C ASP A 268 -6.28 -14.35 -10.13
N GLU A 269 -7.45 -13.82 -9.75
CA GLU A 269 -7.60 -12.43 -9.31
C GLU A 269 -6.90 -12.17 -7.97
N VAL A 270 -6.96 -13.12 -7.03
CA VAL A 270 -6.23 -13.03 -5.76
C VAL A 270 -4.72 -12.99 -6.01
N THR A 271 -4.23 -13.86 -6.89
CA THR A 271 -2.83 -13.85 -7.33
C THR A 271 -2.46 -12.54 -8.05
N ALA A 272 -3.35 -12.00 -8.88
CA ALA A 272 -3.12 -10.71 -9.55
C ALA A 272 -3.01 -9.55 -8.56
N VAL A 273 -3.88 -9.50 -7.54
CA VAL A 273 -3.79 -8.51 -6.46
C VAL A 273 -2.49 -8.68 -5.67
N ALA A 274 -2.13 -9.91 -5.31
CA ALA A 274 -0.88 -10.19 -4.60
C ALA A 274 0.36 -9.76 -5.41
N HIS A 275 0.38 -10.02 -6.73
CA HIS A 275 1.47 -9.58 -7.60
C HIS A 275 1.55 -8.05 -7.67
N ALA A 276 0.41 -7.38 -7.84
CA ALA A 276 0.35 -5.92 -7.94
C ALA A 276 0.74 -5.24 -6.62
N ALA A 277 0.28 -5.78 -5.48
CA ALA A 277 0.66 -5.31 -4.15
C ALA A 277 2.14 -5.58 -3.84
N GLY A 278 2.65 -6.75 -4.27
CA GLY A 278 4.06 -7.09 -4.21
C GLY A 278 4.91 -6.10 -4.99
N GLU A 279 4.59 -5.84 -6.26
CA GLU A 279 5.30 -4.85 -7.10
C GLU A 279 5.32 -3.44 -6.47
N ALA A 280 4.20 -3.03 -5.86
CA ALA A 280 4.09 -1.76 -5.15
C ALA A 280 4.84 -1.71 -3.79
N GLY A 281 5.46 -2.83 -3.38
CA GLY A 281 6.21 -2.97 -2.13
C GLY A 281 5.35 -3.08 -0.88
N LEU A 282 4.04 -3.33 -1.01
CA LEU A 282 3.15 -3.47 0.13
C LEU A 282 3.35 -4.79 0.86
N LEU A 283 3.84 -5.83 0.19
CA LEU A 283 4.00 -7.15 0.79
C LEU A 283 5.40 -7.43 1.39
N ASP A 284 6.33 -6.48 1.23
CA ASP A 284 7.65 -6.51 1.85
C ASP A 284 7.71 -5.55 3.05
N ALA A 285 8.76 -5.62 3.87
CA ALA A 285 8.95 -4.66 4.96
C ALA A 285 9.07 -3.23 4.40
N THR A 286 8.44 -2.28 5.08
CA THR A 286 8.45 -0.89 4.63
C THR A 286 9.81 -0.27 4.91
N HIS A 287 10.40 0.39 3.92
CA HIS A 287 11.53 1.29 4.14
C HIS A 287 11.03 2.71 4.27
N VAL A 288 11.38 3.40 5.34
CA VAL A 288 10.91 4.74 5.70
C VAL A 288 12.10 5.61 6.09
N CYS A 289 12.25 6.74 5.42
CA CYS A 289 13.09 7.84 5.90
C CYS A 289 12.24 8.96 6.49
N VAL A 290 12.83 9.68 7.43
CA VAL A 290 12.30 10.97 7.86
C VAL A 290 12.73 12.01 6.83
N ALA A 291 11.82 12.90 6.43
CA ALA A 291 12.12 13.98 5.50
C ALA A 291 13.33 14.80 5.98
N ASP A 292 14.23 15.16 5.06
CA ASP A 292 15.40 15.99 5.39
C ASP A 292 15.00 17.33 6.00
N SER A 293 13.86 17.88 5.54
CA SER A 293 13.21 19.10 6.03
C SER A 293 12.66 18.99 7.45
N ALA A 294 12.47 17.78 7.99
CA ALA A 294 11.95 17.61 9.33
C ALA A 294 12.95 18.17 10.37
N PRO A 295 12.48 18.98 11.33
CA PRO A 295 13.22 19.43 12.50
C PRO A 295 13.75 18.28 13.37
N GLN A 296 14.75 18.61 14.17
CA GLN A 296 15.49 17.61 14.94
C GLN A 296 14.63 16.93 16.00
N ASP A 297 13.73 17.66 16.65
CA ASP A 297 12.78 17.11 17.64
C ASP A 297 11.83 16.08 17.02
N ALA A 298 11.33 16.32 15.81
CA ALA A 298 10.50 15.35 15.10
C ALA A 298 11.30 14.09 14.67
N LYS A 299 12.57 14.27 14.28
CA LYS A 299 13.49 13.15 14.01
C LYS A 299 13.75 12.33 15.28
N ASP A 300 13.98 13.00 16.41
CA ASP A 300 14.19 12.35 17.71
C ASP A 300 12.92 11.60 18.16
N GLU A 301 11.73 12.18 17.96
CA GLU A 301 10.45 11.54 18.24
C GLU A 301 10.22 10.29 17.38
N PHE A 302 10.51 10.36 16.08
CA PHE A 302 10.46 9.20 15.19
C PHE A 302 11.39 8.08 15.67
N ALA A 303 12.63 8.40 16.04
CA ALA A 303 13.57 7.43 16.57
C ALA A 303 13.07 6.77 17.88
N ILE A 304 12.51 7.57 18.81
CA ILE A 304 11.94 7.05 20.07
C ILE A 304 10.75 6.13 19.79
N ARG A 305 9.85 6.51 18.88
CA ARG A 305 8.70 5.67 18.49
C ARG A 305 9.15 4.37 17.86
N ARG A 306 10.16 4.40 16.97
CA ARG A 306 10.75 3.19 16.39
C ARG A 306 11.28 2.25 17.48
N ILE A 307 12.02 2.75 18.46
CA ILE A 307 12.50 1.93 19.60
C ILE A 307 11.34 1.33 20.38
N ARG A 308 10.32 2.12 20.72
CA ARG A 308 9.13 1.62 21.41
C ARG A 308 8.44 0.53 20.62
N ARG A 309 8.28 0.72 19.31
CA ARG A 309 7.59 -0.23 18.44
C ARG A 309 8.33 -1.57 18.36
N ILE A 310 9.67 -1.56 18.37
CA ILE A 310 10.47 -2.78 18.43
C ILE A 310 10.33 -3.48 19.80
N PHE A 311 10.46 -2.76 20.91
CA PHE A 311 10.72 -3.36 22.23
C PHE A 311 9.55 -3.29 23.23
N GLN A 312 8.50 -2.53 22.95
CA GLN A 312 7.28 -2.54 23.78
C GLN A 312 6.64 -3.94 23.80
N PRO A 313 6.56 -4.70 22.68
CA PRO A 313 6.04 -6.07 22.74
C PRO A 313 6.84 -6.98 23.69
N ALA A 314 8.18 -6.85 23.72
CA ALA A 314 9.02 -7.54 24.69
C ALA A 314 8.72 -7.15 26.15
N ALA A 315 8.52 -5.86 26.41
CA ALA A 315 8.12 -5.35 27.71
C ALA A 315 6.75 -5.91 28.14
N ASP A 316 5.79 -5.95 27.22
CA ASP A 316 4.44 -6.48 27.48
C ASP A 316 4.46 -7.99 27.72
N TYR A 317 5.20 -8.74 26.90
CA TYR A 317 5.39 -10.19 27.03
C TYR A 317 6.01 -10.56 28.38
N ARG A 318 7.05 -9.84 28.81
CA ARG A 318 7.75 -10.09 30.07
C ARG A 318 7.11 -9.42 31.28
N GLN A 319 6.13 -8.54 31.05
CA GLN A 319 5.48 -7.72 32.08
C GLN A 319 6.50 -6.87 32.86
N LEU A 320 7.47 -6.30 32.14
CA LEU A 320 8.52 -5.45 32.69
C LEU A 320 8.39 -4.02 32.16
N PRO A 321 8.86 -3.00 32.89
CA PRO A 321 9.02 -1.67 32.34
C PRO A 321 9.93 -1.70 31.10
N LEU A 322 9.58 -0.93 30.06
CA LEU A 322 10.39 -0.82 28.84
C LEU A 322 11.86 -0.46 29.14
N SER A 323 12.11 0.40 30.12
CA SER A 323 13.47 0.78 30.53
C SER A 323 14.31 -0.40 31.03
N ASP A 324 13.68 -1.38 31.70
CA ASP A 324 14.37 -2.55 32.22
C ASP A 324 14.69 -3.54 31.09
N VAL A 325 13.76 -3.72 30.15
CA VAL A 325 14.00 -4.51 28.93
C VAL A 325 15.14 -3.92 28.11
N LEU A 326 15.11 -2.61 27.83
CA LEU A 326 16.18 -1.94 27.08
C LEU A 326 17.54 -2.07 27.77
N ARG A 327 17.57 -1.98 29.11
CA ARG A 327 18.80 -2.19 29.89
C ARG A 327 19.32 -3.62 29.72
N GLU A 328 18.49 -4.64 29.87
CA GLU A 328 18.90 -6.04 29.72
C GLU A 328 19.38 -6.37 28.30
N ILE A 329 18.73 -5.79 27.29
CA ILE A 329 19.12 -5.91 25.89
C ILE A 329 20.52 -5.32 25.66
N THR A 330 20.78 -4.14 26.24
CA THR A 330 22.09 -3.48 26.16
C THR A 330 23.18 -4.23 26.93
N GLU A 331 22.82 -4.88 28.04
CA GLU A 331 23.74 -5.71 28.85
C GLU A 331 24.06 -7.06 28.18
N ASN A 332 23.22 -7.52 27.24
CA ASN A 332 23.49 -8.71 26.44
C ASN A 332 24.41 -8.38 25.26
N GLU A 333 25.69 -8.73 25.38
CA GLU A 333 26.73 -8.38 24.39
C GLU A 333 26.38 -8.83 22.97
N TRP A 334 25.88 -10.06 22.80
CA TRP A 334 25.53 -10.58 21.48
C TRP A 334 24.34 -9.85 20.86
N LEU A 335 23.29 -9.62 21.66
CA LEU A 335 22.08 -8.96 21.16
C LEU A 335 22.36 -7.49 20.86
N SER A 336 23.13 -6.81 21.71
CA SER A 336 23.59 -5.44 21.45
C SER A 336 24.36 -5.36 20.14
N ALA A 337 25.28 -6.30 19.87
CA ALA A 337 26.03 -6.33 18.62
C ALA A 337 25.12 -6.55 17.39
N TYR A 338 24.13 -7.44 17.50
CA TYR A 338 23.13 -7.62 16.45
C TYR A 338 22.33 -6.34 16.20
N LEU A 339 21.87 -5.66 17.26
CA LEU A 339 21.09 -4.44 17.12
C LEU A 339 21.91 -3.29 16.51
N ASP A 340 23.15 -3.09 16.95
CA ASP A 340 24.02 -2.05 16.40
C ASP A 340 24.26 -2.26 14.91
N MET A 341 24.55 -3.51 14.51
CA MET A 341 24.83 -3.86 13.12
C MET A 341 23.56 -3.87 12.27
N VAL A 342 22.61 -4.74 12.60
CA VAL A 342 21.46 -5.04 11.75
C VAL A 342 20.41 -3.93 11.83
N VAL A 343 20.05 -3.50 13.04
CA VAL A 343 18.99 -2.51 13.24
C VAL A 343 19.52 -1.07 13.11
N GLY A 344 20.74 -0.83 13.55
CA GLY A 344 21.36 0.50 13.62
C GLY A 344 22.13 0.91 12.37
N MET A 345 22.76 -0.01 11.65
CA MET A 345 23.58 0.30 10.48
C MET A 345 22.89 -0.05 9.16
N VAL A 346 22.43 -1.29 9.00
CA VAL A 346 22.01 -1.80 7.67
C VAL A 346 20.50 -1.90 7.47
N GLY A 347 19.73 -1.78 8.54
CA GLY A 347 18.26 -1.75 8.55
C GLY A 347 17.67 -0.52 9.25
N GLN A 348 18.43 0.58 9.32
CA GLN A 348 18.04 1.81 10.01
C GLN A 348 16.76 2.45 9.44
N ASP A 349 16.50 2.27 8.16
CA ASP A 349 15.34 2.76 7.43
C ASP A 349 14.21 1.73 7.37
N VAL A 350 14.39 0.51 7.89
CA VAL A 350 13.31 -0.48 7.93
C VAL A 350 12.34 -0.14 9.06
N ALA A 351 11.05 -0.02 8.71
CA ALA A 351 9.97 0.13 9.66
C ALA A 351 9.83 -1.16 10.50
N PRO A 352 9.66 -1.03 11.83
CA PRO A 352 9.57 -2.18 12.72
C PRO A 352 8.18 -2.81 12.68
N ASP A 353 7.88 -3.49 11.57
CA ASP A 353 6.64 -4.22 11.32
C ASP A 353 6.91 -5.73 11.25
N ILE A 354 5.90 -6.53 11.59
CA ILE A 354 5.96 -7.99 11.44
C ILE A 354 5.62 -8.34 9.99
N VAL A 355 6.61 -8.82 9.25
CA VAL A 355 6.44 -9.30 7.88
C VAL A 355 7.01 -10.72 7.79
N PRO A 356 6.16 -11.76 7.85
CA PRO A 356 6.60 -13.17 7.98
C PRO A 356 7.62 -13.61 6.92
N ASP A 357 7.44 -13.20 5.66
CA ASP A 357 8.37 -13.56 4.58
C ASP A 357 9.74 -12.89 4.75
N ALA A 358 9.75 -11.63 5.21
CA ALA A 358 10.98 -10.94 5.56
C ALA A 358 11.63 -11.57 6.81
N ALA A 359 10.84 -11.98 7.80
CA ALA A 359 11.37 -12.69 8.97
C ALA A 359 12.02 -14.02 8.59
N ALA A 360 11.42 -14.78 7.66
CA ALA A 360 12.03 -16.00 7.15
C ALA A 360 13.35 -15.74 6.39
N LEU A 361 13.42 -14.65 5.61
CA LEU A 361 14.66 -14.17 5.02
C LEU A 361 15.69 -13.77 6.08
N GLY A 362 15.27 -13.12 7.16
CA GLY A 362 16.14 -12.74 8.28
C GLY A 362 16.75 -13.95 8.96
N VAL A 363 15.97 -14.98 9.23
CA VAL A 363 16.50 -16.24 9.77
C VAL A 363 17.47 -16.90 8.79
N ALA A 364 17.16 -16.92 7.48
CA ALA A 364 18.09 -17.45 6.48
C ALA A 364 19.40 -16.63 6.40
N ALA A 365 19.33 -15.32 6.55
CA ALA A 365 20.49 -14.45 6.53
C ALA A 365 21.34 -14.58 7.80
N TRP A 366 20.72 -14.56 8.98
CA TRP A 366 21.43 -14.39 10.26
C TRP A 366 21.56 -15.65 11.10
N CYS A 367 20.81 -16.72 10.80
CA CYS A 367 20.94 -18.01 11.48
C CYS A 367 21.60 -19.08 10.60
N TRP A 368 21.50 -18.94 9.28
CA TRP A 368 22.14 -19.85 8.34
C TRP A 368 23.43 -19.29 7.75
N ARG A 369 23.40 -18.10 7.15
CA ARG A 369 24.55 -17.57 6.39
C ARG A 369 25.56 -16.84 7.28
N ASN A 370 25.18 -15.68 7.80
CA ASN A 370 26.08 -14.74 8.48
C ASN A 370 26.50 -15.29 9.84
N ASP A 371 27.76 -15.05 10.23
CA ASP A 371 28.37 -15.49 11.49
C ASP A 371 28.32 -17.01 11.74
N THR A 372 28.11 -17.82 10.70
CA THR A 372 28.20 -19.28 10.77
C THR A 372 29.34 -19.82 9.89
N ALA A 373 29.63 -21.12 10.04
CA ALA A 373 30.63 -21.77 9.20
C ALA A 373 30.20 -21.93 7.72
N VAL A 374 28.97 -21.55 7.34
CA VAL A 374 28.53 -21.54 5.94
C VAL A 374 29.40 -20.60 5.09
N GLU A 375 29.79 -19.45 5.61
CA GLU A 375 30.70 -18.54 4.89
C GLU A 375 32.14 -19.07 4.83
N ALA A 376 32.59 -19.75 5.88
CA ALA A 376 33.92 -20.35 5.93
C ALA A 376 34.06 -21.55 4.98
N HIS A 377 32.99 -22.34 4.81
CA HIS A 377 32.90 -23.48 3.91
C HIS A 377 32.17 -23.12 2.60
N HIS A 378 32.43 -21.92 2.08
CA HIS A 378 31.79 -21.38 0.88
C HIS A 378 31.66 -22.41 -0.25
N LEU A 379 30.47 -22.49 -0.87
CA LEU A 379 30.20 -23.45 -1.93
C LEU A 379 30.93 -23.07 -3.22
N GLU A 380 31.05 -24.02 -4.14
CA GLU A 380 31.87 -23.89 -5.36
C GLU A 380 31.43 -22.75 -6.28
N THR A 381 30.13 -22.42 -6.30
CA THR A 381 29.57 -21.37 -7.15
C THR A 381 28.56 -20.51 -6.39
N ASP A 382 28.44 -19.25 -6.80
CA ASP A 382 27.41 -18.32 -6.32
C ASP A 382 25.99 -18.83 -6.62
N VAL A 383 25.81 -19.51 -7.76
CA VAL A 383 24.56 -20.16 -8.14
C VAL A 383 24.16 -21.22 -7.11
N LEU A 384 25.12 -22.05 -6.70
CA LEU A 384 24.87 -23.10 -5.71
C LEU A 384 24.58 -22.49 -4.33
N MET A 385 25.32 -21.44 -3.93
CA MET A 385 24.99 -20.66 -2.73
C MET A 385 23.58 -20.08 -2.79
N ALA A 386 23.16 -19.50 -3.92
CA ALA A 386 21.83 -18.94 -4.11
C ALA A 386 20.74 -20.02 -3.97
N ARG A 387 20.92 -21.20 -4.58
CA ARG A 387 19.96 -22.31 -4.46
C ARG A 387 19.84 -22.82 -3.01
N VAL A 388 20.95 -22.93 -2.30
CA VAL A 388 20.94 -23.34 -0.90
C VAL A 388 20.21 -22.29 -0.05
N ASN A 389 20.49 -21.00 -0.25
CA ASN A 389 19.77 -19.93 0.44
C ASN A 389 18.26 -19.94 0.14
N MET A 390 17.86 -20.11 -1.13
CA MET A 390 16.45 -20.27 -1.52
C MET A 390 15.79 -21.45 -0.80
N THR A 391 16.50 -22.57 -0.72
CA THR A 391 16.01 -23.79 -0.06
C THR A 391 15.85 -23.57 1.45
N VAL A 392 16.81 -22.89 2.09
CA VAL A 392 16.74 -22.49 3.51
C VAL A 392 15.55 -21.56 3.74
N THR A 393 15.43 -20.48 2.97
CA THR A 393 14.32 -19.52 3.09
C THR A 393 12.97 -20.22 2.96
N ARG A 394 12.82 -21.13 1.99
CA ARG A 394 11.59 -21.89 1.78
C ARG A 394 11.24 -22.80 2.94
N VAL A 395 12.22 -23.49 3.52
CA VAL A 395 12.02 -24.30 4.72
C VAL A 395 11.58 -23.41 5.87
N THR A 396 12.31 -22.32 6.11
CA THR A 396 12.01 -21.37 7.19
C THR A 396 10.62 -20.76 7.06
N GLN A 397 10.17 -20.40 5.86
CA GLN A 397 8.82 -19.84 5.63
C GLN A 397 7.70 -20.75 6.15
N GLN A 398 7.91 -22.07 6.22
CA GLN A 398 6.92 -23.02 6.75
C GLN A 398 6.81 -22.98 8.29
N HIS A 399 7.75 -22.31 8.95
CA HIS A 399 7.89 -22.25 10.40
C HIS A 399 7.80 -20.83 10.96
N VAL A 400 7.38 -19.86 10.15
CA VAL A 400 7.14 -18.47 10.57
C VAL A 400 5.65 -18.17 10.45
N CYS A 401 5.05 -17.75 11.56
CA CYS A 401 3.65 -17.37 11.64
C CYS A 401 3.53 -15.99 12.29
N PRO A 402 2.79 -15.04 11.70
CA PRO A 402 2.62 -13.70 12.29
C PRO A 402 1.94 -13.73 13.67
N VAL A 403 1.20 -14.80 14.00
CA VAL A 403 0.46 -14.95 15.26
C VAL A 403 1.20 -15.82 16.27
N GLU A 404 1.79 -16.93 15.84
CA GLU A 404 2.43 -17.91 16.74
C GLU A 404 3.93 -17.64 16.97
N GLY A 405 4.55 -16.78 16.15
CA GLY A 405 5.98 -16.52 16.20
C GLY A 405 6.79 -17.44 15.28
N ILE A 406 8.03 -17.72 15.68
CA ILE A 406 8.97 -18.54 14.92
C ILE A 406 9.12 -19.91 15.59
N ASP A 407 8.80 -20.98 14.87
CA ASP A 407 9.05 -22.36 15.31
C ASP A 407 10.53 -22.72 15.13
N TRP A 408 11.35 -22.27 16.09
CA TRP A 408 12.78 -22.54 16.11
C TRP A 408 13.13 -24.02 16.14
N TYR A 409 12.30 -24.87 16.76
CA TYR A 409 12.54 -26.31 16.80
C TYR A 409 12.29 -26.96 15.45
N GLY A 410 11.21 -26.58 14.77
CA GLY A 410 10.90 -27.04 13.43
C GLY A 410 11.98 -26.64 12.42
N ILE A 411 12.46 -25.39 12.47
CA ILE A 411 13.56 -24.92 11.62
C ILE A 411 14.83 -25.73 11.88
N GLU A 412 15.25 -25.90 13.15
CA GLU A 412 16.42 -26.70 13.50
C GLU A 412 16.28 -28.14 13.02
N ALA A 413 15.12 -28.76 13.23
CA ALA A 413 14.86 -30.13 12.80
C ALA A 413 14.90 -30.30 11.27
N ALA A 414 14.30 -29.36 10.53
CA ALA A 414 14.23 -29.41 9.08
C ALA A 414 15.61 -29.19 8.42
N LEU A 415 16.37 -28.19 8.89
CA LEU A 415 17.70 -27.90 8.35
C LEU A 415 18.73 -28.99 8.70
N MET A 416 18.51 -29.73 9.80
CA MET A 416 19.39 -30.82 10.22
C MET A 416 18.94 -32.20 9.70
N ASP A 417 17.82 -32.29 8.97
CA ASP A 417 17.33 -33.54 8.41
C ASP A 417 18.34 -34.10 7.39
N PRO A 418 18.85 -35.33 7.57
CA PRO A 418 19.73 -35.98 6.60
C PRO A 418 19.14 -36.16 5.19
N GLN A 419 17.80 -36.09 5.07
CA GLN A 419 17.06 -36.18 3.81
C GLN A 419 16.85 -34.81 3.15
N TRP A 420 17.20 -33.71 3.82
CA TRP A 420 17.08 -32.38 3.25
C TRP A 420 18.02 -32.19 2.04
N ALA A 421 17.43 -31.81 0.92
CA ALA A 421 18.07 -31.79 -0.38
C ALA A 421 17.57 -30.63 -1.24
N LEU A 422 18.39 -30.26 -2.22
CA LEU A 422 18.00 -29.41 -3.33
C LEU A 422 16.92 -30.11 -4.20
N PRO A 423 16.20 -29.37 -5.06
CA PRO A 423 15.15 -29.93 -5.91
C PRO A 423 15.61 -31.02 -6.88
N ASP A 424 16.89 -31.02 -7.25
CA ASP A 424 17.52 -32.05 -8.09
C ASP A 424 17.85 -33.35 -7.32
N GLY A 425 17.57 -33.38 -6.01
CA GLY A 425 17.84 -34.49 -5.10
C GLY A 425 19.23 -34.45 -4.46
N THR A 426 20.04 -33.43 -4.74
CA THR A 426 21.37 -33.29 -4.15
C THR A 426 21.25 -32.93 -2.66
N ALA A 427 21.69 -33.83 -1.79
CA ALA A 427 21.61 -33.62 -0.33
C ALA A 427 22.47 -32.43 0.11
N ILE A 428 21.92 -31.50 0.90
CA ILE A 428 22.63 -30.26 1.30
C ILE A 428 23.93 -30.59 2.04
N ARG A 429 23.89 -31.57 2.95
CA ARG A 429 25.08 -32.04 3.68
C ARG A 429 26.23 -32.47 2.76
N SER A 430 25.92 -32.98 1.57
CA SER A 430 26.94 -33.46 0.64
C SER A 430 27.67 -32.30 -0.05
N LEU A 431 27.01 -31.15 -0.22
CA LEU A 431 27.59 -29.94 -0.80
C LEU A 431 28.73 -29.39 0.06
N PHE A 432 28.61 -29.49 1.38
CA PHE A 432 29.62 -29.05 2.33
C PHE A 432 30.69 -30.12 2.64
N GLY A 433 30.51 -31.35 2.18
CA GLY A 433 31.46 -32.45 2.38
C GLY A 433 31.90 -32.60 3.85
N ASN A 434 33.22 -32.51 4.08
CA ASN A 434 33.80 -32.61 5.43
C ASN A 434 33.47 -31.39 6.32
N GLY A 435 33.11 -30.25 5.74
CA GLY A 435 32.73 -29.03 6.46
C GLY A 435 31.34 -29.09 7.09
N TRP A 436 30.49 -30.04 6.67
CA TRP A 436 29.11 -30.15 7.14
C TRP A 436 28.98 -30.23 8.67
N ALA A 437 29.86 -30.96 9.34
CA ALA A 437 29.78 -31.11 10.80
C ALA A 437 29.94 -29.77 11.53
N GLU A 438 30.79 -28.89 11.02
CA GLU A 438 31.00 -27.55 11.57
C GLU A 438 29.83 -26.64 11.22
N VAL A 439 29.39 -26.64 9.95
CA VAL A 439 28.18 -25.90 9.48
C VAL A 439 26.97 -26.23 10.35
N ALA A 440 26.63 -27.52 10.49
CA ALA A 440 25.53 -27.99 11.31
C ALA A 440 25.67 -27.52 12.76
N SER A 441 26.87 -27.63 13.34
CA SER A 441 27.12 -27.20 14.72
C SER A 441 26.92 -25.70 14.90
N THR A 442 27.42 -24.86 13.99
CA THR A 442 27.29 -23.40 14.10
C THR A 442 25.87 -22.92 13.85
N VAL A 443 25.19 -23.46 12.83
CA VAL A 443 23.79 -23.12 12.52
C VAL A 443 22.87 -23.53 13.68
N SER A 444 23.02 -24.76 14.20
CA SER A 444 22.26 -25.20 15.38
C SER A 444 22.57 -24.34 16.61
N ALA A 445 23.79 -23.82 16.77
CA ALA A 445 24.13 -22.96 17.90
C ALA A 445 23.44 -21.58 17.78
N GLU A 446 23.41 -20.99 16.57
CA GLU A 446 22.72 -19.73 16.32
C GLU A 446 21.20 -19.87 16.50
N LEU A 447 20.57 -20.90 15.94
CA LEU A 447 19.13 -21.16 16.12
C LEU A 447 18.76 -21.35 17.60
N LYS A 448 19.61 -22.08 18.37
CA LYS A 448 19.41 -22.25 19.81
C LYS A 448 19.57 -20.93 20.57
N ARG A 449 20.51 -20.07 20.16
CA ARG A 449 20.73 -18.76 20.79
C ARG A 449 19.53 -17.85 20.55
N TRP A 450 19.06 -17.75 19.30
CA TRP A 450 17.84 -17.00 18.97
C TRP A 450 16.63 -17.52 19.74
N ARG A 451 16.43 -18.83 19.80
CA ARG A 451 15.35 -19.43 20.60
C ARG A 451 15.42 -19.06 22.08
N GLN A 452 16.63 -19.07 22.66
CA GLN A 452 16.80 -18.68 24.05
C GLN A 452 16.42 -17.21 24.27
N ILE A 453 16.90 -16.33 23.40
CA ILE A 453 16.67 -14.88 23.51
C ILE A 453 15.21 -14.52 23.23
N ASP A 454 14.59 -15.18 22.26
CA ASP A 454 13.16 -15.11 21.98
C ASP A 454 12.35 -15.49 23.23
N HIS A 455 12.67 -16.60 23.90
CA HIS A 455 11.93 -17.03 25.07
C HIS A 455 12.19 -16.19 26.33
N GLU A 456 13.44 -15.78 26.56
CA GLU A 456 13.90 -15.20 27.83
C GLU A 456 13.88 -13.67 27.85
N ILE A 457 14.07 -13.01 26.70
CA ILE A 457 14.34 -11.55 26.62
C ILE A 457 13.34 -10.82 25.74
N LEU A 458 13.07 -11.32 24.52
CA LEU A 458 12.36 -10.56 23.49
C LEU A 458 10.88 -10.90 23.38
N GLY A 459 10.49 -12.16 23.53
CA GLY A 459 9.17 -12.63 23.13
C GLY A 459 8.96 -12.69 21.62
N PRO A 460 7.90 -13.37 21.17
CA PRO A 460 7.68 -13.72 19.77
C PRO A 460 7.57 -12.51 18.83
N ASP A 461 6.81 -11.49 19.23
CA ASP A 461 6.53 -10.32 18.39
C ASP A 461 7.79 -9.48 18.14
N THR A 462 8.56 -9.17 19.19
CA THR A 462 9.82 -8.44 19.04
C THR A 462 10.82 -9.25 18.22
N THR A 463 10.89 -10.57 18.42
CA THR A 463 11.75 -11.44 17.61
C THR A 463 11.34 -11.41 16.13
N LEU A 464 10.05 -11.48 15.82
CA LEU A 464 9.53 -11.36 14.45
C LEU A 464 9.87 -10.01 13.83
N ILE A 465 9.75 -8.90 14.57
CA ILE A 465 10.14 -7.56 14.12
C ILE A 465 11.64 -7.53 13.79
N LEU A 466 12.49 -8.02 14.69
CA LEU A 466 13.94 -8.03 14.49
C LEU A 466 14.37 -8.90 13.31
N MET A 467 13.71 -10.04 13.09
CA MET A 467 13.95 -10.89 11.92
C MET A 467 13.42 -10.24 10.65
N SER A 468 12.28 -9.55 10.69
CA SER A 468 11.73 -8.81 9.54
C SER A 468 12.68 -7.70 9.09
N ILE A 469 13.26 -6.95 10.05
CA ILE A 469 14.32 -5.98 9.79
C ILE A 469 15.55 -6.68 9.21
N GLY A 470 16.00 -7.78 9.83
CA GLY A 470 17.17 -8.54 9.39
C GLY A 470 17.05 -9.11 7.97
N GLY A 471 15.85 -9.48 7.54
CA GLY A 471 15.57 -9.96 6.19
C GLY A 471 15.32 -8.86 5.16
N SER A 472 15.33 -7.61 5.57
CA SER A 472 15.06 -6.42 4.72
C SER A 472 16.24 -5.45 4.76
N THR A 473 17.46 -5.99 4.76
CA THR A 473 18.68 -5.18 4.75
C THR A 473 19.27 -5.15 3.35
N SER A 474 20.20 -4.22 3.10
CA SER A 474 20.97 -4.19 1.85
C SER A 474 21.69 -5.50 1.47
N TYR A 475 21.87 -6.45 2.42
CA TYR A 475 22.42 -7.78 2.12
C TYR A 475 21.42 -8.74 1.49
N THR A 476 20.12 -8.52 1.70
CA THR A 476 19.01 -9.40 1.29
C THR A 476 18.15 -8.81 0.16
N ASP A 477 18.36 -7.54 -0.23
CA ASP A 477 17.68 -6.85 -1.35
C ASP A 477 17.59 -7.66 -2.66
N SER A 478 18.56 -8.54 -2.91
CA SER A 478 18.63 -9.36 -4.13
C SER A 478 18.22 -10.81 -3.94
N TRP A 479 17.78 -11.21 -2.74
CA TRP A 479 17.47 -12.59 -2.42
C TRP A 479 16.04 -12.94 -2.82
N TRP A 480 15.85 -14.19 -3.23
CA TRP A 480 14.51 -14.76 -3.42
C TRP A 480 13.82 -14.95 -2.07
N GLY A 481 12.50 -14.71 -2.04
CA GLY A 481 11.67 -14.70 -0.83
C GLY A 481 10.95 -13.38 -0.64
N GLN A 482 11.49 -12.30 -1.22
CA GLN A 482 10.82 -11.01 -1.31
C GLN A 482 9.59 -11.10 -2.22
N ARG A 483 8.53 -10.39 -1.85
CA ARG A 483 7.27 -10.37 -2.60
C ARG A 483 7.35 -9.51 -3.87
N ARG A 484 8.37 -8.65 -3.98
CA ARG A 484 8.82 -7.99 -5.22
C ARG A 484 9.64 -8.87 -6.17
N TRP A 485 9.98 -10.10 -5.81
CA TRP A 485 10.88 -10.95 -6.61
C TRP A 485 10.51 -11.03 -8.09
N ARG A 486 9.22 -11.23 -8.39
CA ARG A 486 8.71 -11.34 -9.76
C ARG A 486 8.92 -10.06 -10.57
N SER A 487 8.64 -8.90 -9.99
CA SER A 487 8.80 -7.60 -10.67
C SER A 487 10.27 -7.25 -10.85
N ILE A 488 11.12 -7.57 -9.87
CA ILE A 488 12.58 -7.48 -9.96
C ILE A 488 13.09 -8.30 -11.16
N CYS A 489 12.71 -9.58 -11.25
CA CYS A 489 13.11 -10.45 -12.34
C CYS A 489 12.62 -9.92 -13.69
N TRP A 490 11.36 -9.48 -13.75
CA TRP A 490 10.78 -8.92 -14.96
C TRP A 490 11.57 -7.71 -15.46
N ARG A 491 11.93 -6.78 -14.56
CA ARG A 491 12.69 -5.58 -14.92
C ARG A 491 14.10 -5.91 -15.39
N ILE A 492 14.80 -6.83 -14.72
CA ILE A 492 16.14 -7.28 -15.14
C ILE A 492 16.09 -7.88 -16.55
N VAL A 493 15.08 -8.72 -16.83
CA VAL A 493 14.89 -9.32 -18.15
C VAL A 493 14.55 -8.27 -19.21
N GLU A 494 13.69 -7.31 -18.89
CA GLU A 494 13.34 -6.18 -19.78
C GLU A 494 14.57 -5.32 -20.11
N ASP A 495 15.37 -4.96 -19.10
CA ASP A 495 16.60 -4.17 -19.25
C ASP A 495 17.60 -4.92 -20.15
N ALA A 496 17.78 -6.22 -19.95
CA ALA A 496 18.65 -7.06 -20.75
C ALA A 496 18.21 -7.12 -22.22
N LEU A 497 16.91 -7.34 -22.48
CA LEU A 497 16.36 -7.38 -23.82
C LEU A 497 16.45 -6.03 -24.53
N THR A 498 16.19 -4.94 -23.82
CA THR A 498 16.30 -3.57 -24.35
C THR A 498 17.74 -3.26 -24.75
N ALA A 499 18.72 -3.76 -24.00
CA ALA A 499 20.13 -3.65 -24.32
C ALA A 499 20.61 -4.66 -25.39
N GLY A 500 19.72 -5.51 -25.92
CA GLY A 500 20.02 -6.42 -27.02
C GLY A 500 20.65 -7.75 -26.62
N PHE A 501 20.63 -8.11 -25.33
CA PHE A 501 21.13 -9.41 -24.86
C PHE A 501 20.16 -10.52 -25.19
N THR A 502 20.70 -11.68 -25.56
CA THR A 502 19.91 -12.89 -25.76
C THR A 502 19.56 -13.52 -24.42
N LEU A 503 18.32 -13.98 -24.28
CA LEU A 503 17.90 -14.76 -23.12
C LEU A 503 18.67 -16.09 -23.06
N PRO A 504 18.91 -16.65 -21.86
CA PRO A 504 19.56 -17.94 -21.72
C PRO A 504 18.69 -19.06 -22.28
N HIS A 505 19.30 -20.12 -22.80
CA HIS A 505 18.56 -21.31 -23.23
C HIS A 505 17.82 -21.94 -22.05
N PRO A 506 16.55 -22.38 -22.19
CA PRO A 506 15.74 -22.47 -23.42
C PRO A 506 14.86 -21.24 -23.73
N TYR A 507 15.05 -20.14 -23.03
CA TYR A 507 14.19 -18.95 -23.14
C TYR A 507 14.52 -18.05 -24.31
N ASN A 508 15.68 -18.23 -24.95
CA ASN A 508 15.95 -17.70 -26.28
C ASN A 508 14.86 -18.10 -27.30
N ASP A 509 14.27 -19.29 -27.13
CA ASP A 509 13.22 -19.81 -28.00
C ASP A 509 11.81 -19.69 -27.37
N ARG A 510 11.69 -19.89 -26.05
CA ARG A 510 10.40 -19.82 -25.32
C ARG A 510 9.93 -18.39 -25.02
N GLY A 511 10.84 -17.42 -25.02
CA GLY A 511 10.56 -16.01 -24.76
C GLY A 511 10.56 -15.61 -23.27
N ALA A 512 10.53 -14.29 -23.03
CA ALA A 512 10.64 -13.68 -21.71
C ALA A 512 9.52 -14.07 -20.75
N HIS A 513 8.27 -14.15 -21.23
CA HIS A 513 7.13 -14.52 -20.38
C HIS A 513 7.28 -15.91 -19.76
N ALA A 514 7.85 -16.86 -20.51
CA ALA A 514 8.14 -18.20 -19.98
C ALA A 514 9.25 -18.16 -18.93
N LEU A 515 10.28 -17.34 -19.14
CA LEU A 515 11.35 -17.16 -18.15
C LEU A 515 10.79 -16.57 -16.85
N ILE A 516 10.00 -15.51 -16.92
CA ILE A 516 9.43 -14.86 -15.73
C ILE A 516 8.49 -15.80 -14.96
N ALA A 517 7.69 -16.61 -15.65
CA ALA A 517 6.87 -17.63 -15.00
C ALA A 517 7.71 -18.70 -14.29
N ASP A 518 8.74 -19.23 -14.95
CA ASP A 518 9.61 -20.26 -14.36
C ASP A 518 10.47 -19.68 -13.20
N LEU A 519 10.75 -18.36 -13.21
CA LEU A 519 11.45 -17.65 -12.13
C LEU A 519 10.61 -17.41 -10.87
N ASP A 520 9.32 -17.75 -10.84
CA ASP A 520 8.57 -17.85 -9.57
C ASP A 520 9.14 -18.99 -8.69
N HIS A 521 9.77 -19.99 -9.32
CA HIS A 521 10.47 -21.10 -8.69
C HIS A 521 11.92 -21.18 -9.21
N PRO A 522 12.79 -20.20 -8.88
CA PRO A 522 14.10 -20.05 -9.49
C PRO A 522 15.06 -21.21 -9.16
N ASP A 523 14.78 -21.97 -8.10
CA ASP A 523 15.50 -23.18 -7.73
C ASP A 523 15.22 -24.37 -8.68
N LEU A 524 14.23 -24.27 -9.57
CA LEU A 524 13.92 -25.28 -10.59
C LEU A 524 14.49 -24.95 -11.97
N VAL A 525 14.96 -23.73 -12.20
CA VAL A 525 15.62 -23.37 -13.47
C VAL A 525 17.04 -23.93 -13.53
N SER A 526 17.67 -24.00 -14.70
CA SER A 526 19.05 -24.48 -14.82
C SER A 526 20.07 -23.50 -14.21
N ASP A 527 21.25 -24.00 -13.84
CA ASP A 527 22.33 -23.16 -13.30
C ASP A 527 22.73 -22.04 -14.26
N SER A 528 22.76 -22.32 -15.56
CA SER A 528 23.05 -21.30 -16.58
C SER A 528 22.03 -20.16 -16.62
N VAL A 529 20.76 -20.45 -16.33
CA VAL A 529 19.70 -19.44 -16.31
C VAL A 529 19.81 -18.61 -15.03
N LEU A 530 20.07 -19.26 -13.91
CA LEU A 530 20.22 -18.56 -12.63
C LEU A 530 21.49 -17.71 -12.60
N ASP A 531 22.61 -18.21 -13.14
CA ASP A 531 23.87 -17.46 -13.32
C ASP A 531 23.65 -16.21 -14.17
N TRP A 532 22.94 -16.36 -15.29
CA TRP A 532 22.58 -15.25 -16.17
C TRP A 532 21.76 -14.18 -15.43
N LEU A 533 20.81 -14.59 -14.59
CA LEU A 533 19.98 -13.65 -13.83
C LEU A 533 20.77 -12.93 -12.72
N ILE A 534 21.72 -13.62 -12.06
CA ILE A 534 22.51 -13.06 -10.96
C ILE A 534 23.44 -11.95 -11.44
N ASP A 535 24.19 -12.20 -12.52
CA ASP A 535 25.29 -11.31 -12.91
C ASP A 535 25.18 -10.72 -14.33
N LEU A 536 24.36 -11.28 -15.23
CA LEU A 536 24.36 -10.95 -16.66
C LEU A 536 25.81 -10.90 -17.21
N PRO A 537 26.54 -12.03 -17.25
CA PRO A 537 27.99 -12.04 -17.45
C PRO A 537 28.45 -11.40 -18.78
N GLU A 538 27.58 -11.36 -19.78
CA GLU A 538 27.86 -10.78 -21.10
C GLU A 538 27.82 -9.24 -21.11
N ALA A 539 27.24 -8.60 -20.09
CA ALA A 539 26.93 -7.17 -20.09
C ALA A 539 28.15 -6.25 -19.86
N GLY A 540 29.24 -6.76 -19.30
CA GLY A 540 30.40 -5.94 -18.94
C GLY A 540 30.09 -4.90 -17.85
N VAL A 541 30.94 -3.88 -17.72
CA VAL A 541 30.83 -2.87 -16.64
C VAL A 541 29.76 -1.81 -16.91
N ASP A 542 29.50 -1.48 -18.17
CA ASP A 542 28.55 -0.42 -18.54
C ASP A 542 27.20 -0.96 -19.02
N GLY A 543 27.02 -2.28 -19.02
CA GLY A 543 25.78 -2.94 -19.45
C GLY A 543 24.73 -3.10 -18.34
N PRO A 544 23.57 -3.69 -18.68
CA PRO A 544 22.54 -4.01 -17.71
C PRO A 544 23.09 -4.91 -16.61
N ARG A 545 22.57 -4.74 -15.39
CA ARG A 545 23.02 -5.48 -14.21
C ARG A 545 22.02 -6.56 -13.83
N GLY A 546 22.51 -7.71 -13.41
CA GLY A 546 21.70 -8.77 -12.80
C GLY A 546 21.35 -8.46 -11.34
N LEU A 547 20.76 -9.43 -10.64
CA LEU A 547 20.28 -9.29 -9.26
C LEU A 547 21.29 -8.63 -8.31
N ARG A 548 22.58 -8.94 -8.45
CA ARG A 548 23.61 -8.48 -7.52
C ARG A 548 23.80 -6.95 -7.52
N PHE A 549 23.63 -6.31 -8.68
CA PHE A 549 23.99 -4.90 -8.87
C PHE A 549 22.90 -4.06 -9.55
N ASN A 550 21.75 -4.63 -9.89
CA ASN A 550 20.64 -3.88 -10.47
C ASN A 550 20.02 -2.97 -9.40
N THR A 551 19.70 -1.73 -9.76
CA THR A 551 19.07 -0.79 -8.83
C THR A 551 17.63 -1.16 -8.49
N VAL A 552 16.97 -1.98 -9.30
CA VAL A 552 15.58 -2.43 -9.06
C VAL A 552 15.45 -3.31 -7.82
N THR A 553 16.52 -3.99 -7.40
CA THR A 553 16.52 -4.82 -6.19
C THR A 553 16.40 -3.99 -4.92
N ARG A 554 16.78 -2.71 -4.97
CA ARG A 554 16.62 -1.82 -3.83
C ARG A 554 15.14 -1.68 -3.46
N PRO A 555 14.82 -1.65 -2.15
CA PRO A 555 13.47 -1.44 -1.67
C PRO A 555 12.92 -0.08 -2.07
N LEU A 556 11.59 0.01 -2.19
CA LEU A 556 10.90 1.28 -2.37
C LEU A 556 10.95 2.05 -1.04
N GLN A 557 11.56 3.22 -1.05
CA GLN A 557 11.67 4.06 0.14
C GLN A 557 10.48 5.01 0.23
N ARG A 558 9.83 5.01 1.39
CA ARG A 558 8.75 5.94 1.78
C ARG A 558 9.34 7.06 2.63
N CYS A 559 8.67 8.20 2.61
CA CYS A 559 9.09 9.38 3.36
C CYS A 559 8.00 9.74 4.37
N TRP A 560 8.36 9.80 5.65
CA TRP A 560 7.54 10.44 6.67
C TRP A 560 7.93 11.91 6.77
N ASP A 561 6.97 12.79 6.53
CA ASP A 561 7.14 14.24 6.68
C ASP A 561 6.13 14.75 7.72
N PRO A 562 6.58 15.17 8.92
CA PRO A 562 5.69 15.68 9.95
C PRO A 562 5.17 17.10 9.68
N TYR A 563 5.71 17.83 8.68
CA TYR A 563 5.55 19.29 8.57
C TYR A 563 4.49 19.76 7.56
N TRP A 564 3.58 18.88 7.14
CA TRP A 564 2.34 19.36 6.50
C TRP A 564 1.47 20.18 7.48
N LEU A 565 1.72 20.12 8.80
CA LEU A 565 0.97 20.87 9.84
C LEU A 565 1.73 22.03 10.51
N ALA A 566 3.03 22.22 10.30
CA ALA A 566 3.83 23.03 11.22
C ALA A 566 4.31 24.40 10.69
N GLU A 567 3.62 24.97 9.70
CA GLU A 567 3.50 26.44 9.58
C GLU A 567 2.39 27.00 10.52
N SER A 568 2.03 26.26 11.57
CA SER A 568 0.94 26.57 12.52
C SER A 568 1.42 26.89 13.93
N GLN A 569 2.55 27.60 14.07
CA GLN A 569 2.78 28.42 15.26
C GLN A 569 2.92 29.89 14.84
N PRO A 570 2.08 30.81 15.39
CA PRO A 570 2.04 32.22 15.00
C PRO A 570 3.32 33.00 15.31
#